data_AF-A0A9E6VT30-F1
#
_entry.id   AF-A0A9E6VT30-F1
#
_cell.length_a   1.000
_cell.length_b   1.000
_cell.length_c   1.000
_cell.angle_alpha   90.00
_cell.angle_beta   90.00
_cell.angle_gamma   90.00
#
_symmetry.space_group_name_H-M   'P 1'
#
loop_
_entity.id
_entity.type
_entity.pdbx_description
1 polymer ?
#
loop_
_entity_poly.entity_id
_entity_poly.type
_entity_poly.pdbx_seq_one_letter_code
_entity_poly.pdbx_strand_id
1 'polypeptide(L)'
;MLFEFYWLNLVPAVLLVFLLAVVALDKLLLFCVFLTPISINLADRDVQLGLSLPVEPILAGVLFLWTLRALHEGKVDRRIIRHPVSIAVLFNLVWIGITCITSEMPLVSLKFLVARLWFVIPFYFLGIHMFRELGNTKKFLWLYVVPLAGVICYTLYWHAQFNFDEDSAHWVMSPFYNDHTAYGALLAMFFPVVIAFCWNRAYSNNIRIIAFLLLVLYSAALVFSYTRAAWISLVIVLVLLILMLFRIRFHWLALFGAGISVFLAFSWTDIRLKLEKNRQDTSDDLAKHVESISNITTDASNLERLNRWSSAWRMFSERPFFGWGPGTFSFLYAPYQLSSEKTIISTNAGDMGNAHSEYIGPLSESGVLGMLSFLAVVACIFWTGWRIYFRLPRGELRLFVTAIFLGIITYFIHGSLNNFLDTDKASIPFWGFAAMLVAVDLYMLPKELPEEKTAAPAE
;
A
#
# COMPACT_ATOMS: atom_id res chain seq x y z
N MET A 1 -12.51 -20.12 44.39
CA MET A 1 -11.99 -19.88 43.02
C MET A 1 -11.64 -18.41 42.92
N LEU A 2 -10.37 -18.08 43.13
CA LEU A 2 -9.84 -16.76 42.81
C LEU A 2 -9.92 -16.59 41.30
N PHE A 3 -10.60 -15.55 40.83
CA PHE A 3 -10.58 -15.17 39.42
C PHE A 3 -9.14 -14.78 39.07
N GLU A 4 -8.43 -15.63 38.35
CA GLU A 4 -7.12 -15.29 37.78
C GLU A 4 -7.32 -14.24 36.68
N PHE A 5 -7.37 -12.97 37.07
CA PHE A 5 -7.44 -11.84 36.15
C PHE A 5 -6.06 -11.61 35.51
N TYR A 6 -5.67 -12.47 34.56
CA TYR A 6 -4.45 -12.28 33.76
C TYR A 6 -4.44 -10.94 32.99
N TRP A 7 -5.62 -10.35 32.74
CA TRP A 7 -5.80 -9.04 32.10
C TRP A 7 -5.25 -7.87 32.93
N LEU A 8 -5.15 -7.99 34.26
CA LEU A 8 -4.56 -6.95 35.12
C LEU A 8 -3.07 -6.73 34.82
N ASN A 9 -2.37 -7.75 34.33
CA ASN A 9 -0.97 -7.64 33.93
C ASN A 9 -0.77 -6.80 32.65
N LEU A 10 -1.84 -6.57 31.87
CA LEU A 10 -1.78 -5.68 30.71
C LEU A 10 -1.96 -4.20 31.10
N VAL A 11 -2.44 -3.90 32.31
CA VAL A 11 -2.70 -2.52 32.76
C VAL A 11 -1.44 -1.66 32.70
N PRO A 12 -0.24 -2.08 33.17
CA PRO A 12 0.98 -1.29 33.04
C PRO A 12 1.35 -1.00 31.57
N ALA A 13 1.16 -1.96 30.67
CA ALA A 13 1.45 -1.80 29.26
C ALA A 13 0.46 -0.82 28.59
N VAL A 14 -0.84 -0.93 28.90
CA VAL A 14 -1.88 -0.02 28.43
C VAL A 14 -1.63 1.40 28.96
N LEU A 15 -1.30 1.53 30.24
CA LEU A 15 -0.96 2.83 30.85
C LEU A 15 0.30 3.44 30.24
N LEU A 16 1.32 2.62 29.93
CA LEU A 16 2.53 3.09 29.24
C LEU A 16 2.22 3.57 27.83
N VAL A 17 1.43 2.83 27.05
CA VAL A 17 0.99 3.25 25.71
C VAL A 17 0.19 4.54 25.79
N PHE A 18 -0.73 4.64 26.76
CA PHE A 18 -1.51 5.86 27.00
C PHE A 18 -0.62 7.05 27.36
N LEU A 19 0.34 6.85 28.28
CA LEU A 19 1.29 7.88 28.70
C LEU A 19 2.19 8.31 27.53
N LEU A 20 2.67 7.38 26.71
CA LEU A 20 3.43 7.68 25.50
C LEU A 20 2.59 8.44 24.47
N ALA A 21 1.32 8.08 24.29
CA ALA A 21 0.44 8.77 23.36
C ALA A 21 0.18 10.23 23.77
N VAL A 22 0.16 10.51 25.08
CA VAL A 22 -0.01 11.86 25.62
C VAL A 22 1.31 12.65 25.61
N VAL A 23 2.42 12.02 25.99
CA VAL A 23 3.70 12.72 26.26
C VAL A 23 4.65 12.72 25.05
N ALA A 24 4.65 11.66 24.23
CA ALA A 24 5.63 11.42 23.17
C ALA A 24 5.01 10.70 21.97
N LEU A 25 3.98 11.32 21.38
CA LEU A 25 3.23 10.76 20.25
C LEU A 25 4.13 10.39 19.05
N ASP A 26 5.12 11.21 18.74
CA ASP A 26 6.11 10.96 17.68
C ASP A 26 6.88 9.64 17.91
N LYS A 27 7.33 9.41 19.15
CA LYS A 27 8.04 8.16 19.51
C LYS A 27 7.11 6.96 19.46
N LEU A 28 5.85 7.12 19.87
CA LEU A 28 4.87 6.03 19.81
C LEU A 28 4.56 5.63 18.36
N LEU A 29 4.40 6.60 17.45
CA LEU A 29 4.21 6.32 16.03
C LEU A 29 5.43 5.66 15.41
N LEU A 30 6.65 6.13 15.72
CA LEU A 30 7.88 5.49 15.28
C LEU A 30 8.05 4.07 15.85
N PHE A 31 7.59 3.83 17.07
CA PHE A 31 7.55 2.48 17.65
C PHE A 31 6.56 1.57 16.91
N CYS A 32 5.38 2.08 16.53
CA CYS A 32 4.43 1.34 15.69
C CYS A 32 5.06 0.94 14.36
N VAL A 33 5.80 1.85 13.72
CA VAL A 33 6.53 1.60 12.45
C VAL A 33 7.55 0.48 12.60
N PHE A 34 8.26 0.44 13.73
CA PHE A 34 9.20 -0.65 14.04
C PHE A 34 8.50 -1.99 14.22
N LEU A 35 7.34 -1.99 14.85
CA LEU A 35 6.56 -3.20 15.07
C LEU A 35 5.84 -3.69 13.81
N THR A 36 5.58 -2.82 12.83
CA THR A 36 4.76 -3.17 11.65
C THR A 36 5.26 -4.39 10.87
N PRO A 37 6.55 -4.53 10.50
CA PRO A 37 6.97 -5.70 9.73
C PRO A 37 6.88 -7.01 10.52
N ILE A 38 7.02 -6.93 11.86
CA ILE A 38 7.00 -8.07 12.77
C ILE A 38 5.63 -8.28 13.44
N SER A 39 4.60 -7.50 13.04
CA SER A 39 3.25 -7.63 13.57
C SER A 39 2.61 -8.91 13.05
N ILE A 40 1.86 -9.57 13.92
CA ILE A 40 1.16 -10.81 13.57
C ILE A 40 -0.32 -10.48 13.43
N ASN A 41 -0.90 -10.89 12.31
CA ASN A 41 -2.33 -10.73 12.08
C ASN A 41 -3.07 -11.89 12.74
N LEU A 42 -3.87 -11.58 13.76
CA LEU A 42 -4.79 -12.55 14.37
C LEU A 42 -6.09 -12.52 13.58
N ALA A 43 -6.11 -13.21 12.43
CA ALA A 43 -7.34 -13.49 11.72
C ALA A 43 -8.06 -14.65 12.43
N ASP A 44 -9.16 -14.34 13.13
CA ASP A 44 -10.09 -15.37 13.58
C ASP A 44 -10.95 -15.79 12.39
N ARG A 45 -11.21 -17.10 12.23
CA ARG A 45 -11.88 -17.64 11.02
C ARG A 45 -13.30 -17.09 10.81
N ASP A 46 -13.90 -16.50 11.85
CA ASP A 46 -15.26 -15.96 11.84
C ASP A 46 -15.32 -14.43 11.62
N VAL A 47 -14.19 -13.71 11.76
CA VAL A 47 -14.13 -12.25 11.60
C VAL A 47 -12.95 -11.91 10.69
N GLN A 48 -13.21 -11.77 9.40
CA GLN A 48 -12.21 -11.44 8.36
C GLN A 48 -11.50 -10.08 8.52
N LEU A 49 -11.84 -9.31 9.54
CA LEU A 49 -11.05 -8.17 10.00
C LEU A 49 -10.08 -8.66 11.07
N GLY A 50 -9.07 -9.40 10.64
CA GLY A 50 -7.99 -9.84 11.51
C GLY A 50 -7.21 -8.63 12.03
N LEU A 51 -7.09 -8.52 13.35
CA LEU A 51 -6.43 -7.40 14.00
C LEU A 51 -4.92 -7.66 14.08
N SER A 52 -4.11 -6.73 13.57
CA SER A 52 -2.65 -6.86 13.62
C SER A 52 -2.11 -6.43 14.98
N LEU A 53 -1.64 -7.41 15.77
CA LEU A 53 -1.08 -7.16 17.09
C LEU A 53 0.44 -6.91 17.04
N PRO A 54 0.95 -5.99 17.88
CA PRO A 54 0.23 -5.09 18.79
C PRO A 54 -0.12 -3.73 18.15
N VAL A 55 0.12 -3.55 16.84
CA VAL A 55 0.13 -2.25 16.16
C VAL A 55 -1.24 -1.60 16.10
N GLU A 56 -2.27 -2.31 15.61
CA GLU A 56 -3.60 -1.74 15.42
C GLU A 56 -4.28 -1.28 16.71
N PRO A 57 -4.23 -2.01 17.85
CA PRO A 57 -4.69 -1.49 19.13
C PRO A 57 -4.05 -0.17 19.54
N ILE A 58 -2.74 -0.03 19.34
CA ILE A 58 -2.01 1.18 19.68
C ILE A 58 -2.52 2.34 18.81
N LEU A 59 -2.70 2.11 17.50
CA LEU A 59 -3.23 3.11 16.57
C LEU A 59 -4.68 3.49 16.87
N ALA A 60 -5.52 2.54 17.27
CA ALA A 60 -6.88 2.80 17.73
C ALA A 60 -6.87 3.71 18.97
N GLY A 61 -5.98 3.45 19.93
CA GLY A 61 -5.78 4.30 21.10
C GLY A 61 -5.29 5.71 20.74
N VAL A 62 -4.36 5.82 19.79
CA VAL A 62 -3.89 7.12 19.26
C VAL A 62 -5.03 7.88 18.59
N LEU A 63 -5.84 7.22 17.76
CA LEU A 63 -7.01 7.84 17.13
C LEU A 63 -7.97 8.38 18.19
N PHE A 64 -8.31 7.58 19.20
CA PHE A 64 -9.20 7.97 20.28
C PHE A 64 -8.68 9.22 21.02
N LEU A 65 -7.41 9.21 21.43
CA LEU A 65 -6.78 10.35 22.12
C LEU A 65 -6.72 11.60 21.24
N TRP A 66 -6.40 11.44 19.96
CA TRP A 66 -6.38 12.54 19.02
C TRP A 66 -7.77 13.17 18.86
N THR A 67 -8.82 12.35 18.75
CA THR A 67 -10.20 12.84 18.64
C THR A 67 -10.60 13.63 19.89
N LEU A 68 -10.29 13.14 21.10
CA LEU A 68 -10.54 13.90 22.34
C LEU A 68 -9.82 15.24 22.35
N ARG A 69 -8.54 15.25 21.94
CA ARG A 69 -7.74 16.48 21.88
C ARG A 69 -8.29 17.46 20.84
N ALA A 70 -8.69 16.97 19.67
CA ALA A 70 -9.26 17.79 18.61
C ALA A 70 -10.57 18.48 19.05
N LEU A 71 -11.43 17.76 19.77
CA LEU A 71 -12.67 18.31 20.35
C LEU A 71 -12.41 19.38 21.42
N HIS A 72 -11.34 19.23 22.21
CA HIS A 72 -10.99 20.17 23.27
C HIS A 72 -10.26 21.44 22.75
N GLU A 73 -9.27 21.28 21.86
CA GLU A 73 -8.42 22.40 21.43
C GLU A 73 -9.01 23.19 20.23
N GLY A 74 -9.84 22.57 19.40
CA GLY A 74 -10.49 23.21 18.23
C GLY A 74 -9.53 23.78 17.17
N LYS A 75 -8.23 23.48 17.25
CA LYS A 75 -7.18 24.03 16.38
C LYS A 75 -6.69 22.97 15.40
N VAL A 76 -6.95 23.19 14.11
CA VAL A 76 -6.36 22.37 13.04
C VAL A 76 -5.52 23.27 12.13
N ASP A 77 -4.30 22.83 11.77
CA ASP A 77 -3.44 23.59 10.85
C ASP A 77 -4.10 23.65 9.46
N ARG A 78 -4.65 24.82 9.13
CA ARG A 78 -5.36 25.07 7.87
C ARG A 78 -4.48 24.82 6.64
N ARG A 79 -3.14 24.91 6.77
CA ARG A 79 -2.22 24.62 5.65
C ARG A 79 -2.26 23.15 5.26
N ILE A 80 -2.43 22.27 6.23
CA ILE A 80 -2.54 20.82 5.99
C ILE A 80 -3.89 20.52 5.34
N ILE A 81 -5.01 20.96 5.93
CA ILE A 81 -6.35 20.68 5.38
C ILE A 81 -6.49 21.18 3.94
N ARG A 82 -5.93 22.35 3.61
CA ARG A 82 -6.02 22.96 2.27
C ARG A 82 -5.04 22.39 1.25
N HIS A 83 -4.14 21.51 1.65
CA HIS A 83 -3.21 20.89 0.72
C HIS A 83 -3.99 19.96 -0.24
N PRO A 84 -3.72 19.95 -1.56
CA PRO A 84 -4.49 19.16 -2.53
C PRO A 84 -4.61 17.67 -2.19
N VAL A 85 -3.52 17.06 -1.71
CA VAL A 85 -3.53 15.66 -1.25
C VAL A 85 -4.48 15.49 -0.06
N SER A 86 -4.48 16.42 0.89
CA SER A 86 -5.33 16.32 2.08
C SER A 86 -6.80 16.50 1.73
N ILE A 87 -7.12 17.38 0.77
CA ILE A 87 -8.47 17.53 0.23
C ILE A 87 -8.94 16.22 -0.43
N ALA A 88 -8.09 15.59 -1.25
CA ALA A 88 -8.42 14.31 -1.89
C ALA A 88 -8.64 13.19 -0.84
N VAL A 89 -7.80 13.12 0.19
CA VAL A 89 -7.93 12.16 1.29
C VAL A 89 -9.21 12.39 2.09
N LEU A 90 -9.52 13.64 2.43
CA LEU A 90 -10.76 13.98 3.13
C LEU A 90 -11.99 13.67 2.27
N PHE A 91 -11.94 13.96 0.97
CA PHE A 91 -13.01 13.60 0.04
C PHE A 91 -13.24 12.09 -0.01
N ASN A 92 -12.17 11.30 -0.10
CA ASN A 92 -12.25 9.84 -0.04
C ASN A 92 -12.85 9.34 1.29
N LEU A 93 -12.39 9.84 2.44
CA LEU A 93 -12.91 9.46 3.75
C LEU A 93 -14.38 9.83 3.93
N VAL A 94 -14.78 11.04 3.50
CA VAL A 94 -16.18 11.48 3.55
C VAL A 94 -17.04 10.61 2.66
N TRP A 95 -16.57 10.27 1.46
CA TRP A 95 -17.31 9.39 0.56
C TRP A 95 -17.48 7.98 1.11
N ILE A 96 -16.42 7.39 1.70
CA ILE A 96 -16.51 6.12 2.43
C ILE A 96 -17.55 6.23 3.56
N GLY A 97 -17.54 7.31 4.34
CA GLY A 97 -18.52 7.54 5.39
C GLY A 97 -19.97 7.60 4.89
N ILE A 98 -20.20 8.22 3.72
CA ILE A 98 -21.52 8.24 3.08
C ILE A 98 -21.92 6.82 2.64
N THR A 99 -21.02 6.07 2.00
CA THR A 99 -21.33 4.72 1.50
C THR A 99 -21.44 3.68 2.61
N CYS A 100 -20.91 3.94 3.82
CA CYS A 100 -21.21 3.15 5.01
C CYS A 100 -22.70 3.19 5.38
N ILE A 101 -23.37 4.34 5.20
CA ILE A 101 -24.79 4.52 5.54
C ILE A 101 -25.67 3.78 4.54
N THR A 102 -25.30 3.78 3.26
CA THR A 102 -26.04 3.12 2.17
C THR A 102 -25.61 1.67 1.92
N SER A 103 -24.76 1.11 2.80
CA SER A 103 -24.22 -0.25 2.65
C SER A 103 -25.28 -1.32 2.92
N GLU A 104 -25.16 -2.47 2.23
CA GLU A 104 -25.91 -3.68 2.57
C GLU A 104 -25.49 -4.29 3.91
N MET A 105 -24.25 -4.06 4.34
CA MET A 105 -23.72 -4.53 5.62
C MET A 105 -23.11 -3.36 6.41
N PRO A 106 -23.93 -2.45 6.97
CA PRO A 106 -23.46 -1.21 7.60
C PRO A 106 -22.41 -1.44 8.70
N LEU A 107 -22.52 -2.52 9.47
CA LEU A 107 -21.54 -2.85 10.50
C LEU A 107 -20.16 -3.23 9.95
N VAL A 108 -20.11 -3.95 8.82
CA VAL A 108 -18.84 -4.30 8.15
C VAL A 108 -18.20 -3.03 7.61
N SER A 109 -18.98 -2.19 6.92
CA SER A 109 -18.49 -0.92 6.39
C SER A 109 -18.06 0.08 7.46
N LEU A 110 -18.76 0.14 8.59
CA LEU A 110 -18.35 0.97 9.72
C LEU A 110 -17.01 0.50 10.29
N LYS A 111 -16.82 -0.82 10.45
CA LYS A 111 -15.52 -1.36 10.88
C LYS A 111 -14.41 -1.03 9.88
N PHE A 112 -14.68 -1.14 8.59
CA PHE A 112 -13.74 -0.73 7.54
C PHE A 112 -13.37 0.76 7.65
N LEU A 113 -14.34 1.65 7.86
CA LEU A 113 -14.10 3.08 8.05
C LEU A 113 -13.25 3.35 9.30
N VAL A 114 -13.58 2.72 10.43
CA VAL A 114 -12.80 2.85 11.68
C VAL A 114 -11.36 2.39 11.47
N ALA A 115 -11.16 1.24 10.81
CA ALA A 115 -9.83 0.75 10.47
C ALA A 115 -9.09 1.73 9.54
N ARG A 116 -9.77 2.30 8.55
CA ARG A 116 -9.17 3.32 7.68
C ARG A 116 -8.74 4.56 8.46
N LEU A 117 -9.55 5.02 9.40
CA LEU A 117 -9.28 6.21 10.21
C LEU A 117 -8.07 6.04 11.13
N TRP A 118 -7.88 4.87 11.75
CA TRP A 118 -6.73 4.66 12.65
C TRP A 118 -5.39 4.54 11.88
N PHE A 119 -5.40 4.39 10.56
CA PHE A 119 -4.19 4.48 9.74
C PHE A 119 -3.98 5.89 9.20
N VAL A 120 -5.02 6.49 8.62
CA VAL A 120 -4.92 7.81 7.98
C VAL A 120 -4.64 8.90 9.02
N ILE A 121 -5.37 8.95 10.14
CA ILE A 121 -5.19 10.03 11.11
C ILE A 121 -3.76 10.04 11.70
N PRO A 122 -3.21 8.90 12.19
CA PRO A 122 -1.87 8.88 12.76
C PRO A 122 -0.75 9.02 11.73
N PHE A 123 -0.80 8.30 10.60
CA PHE A 123 0.33 8.29 9.67
C PHE A 123 0.25 9.36 8.58
N TYR A 124 -0.95 9.85 8.25
CA TYR A 124 -1.10 10.97 7.34
C TYR A 124 -1.12 12.32 8.08
N PHE A 125 -2.18 12.63 8.82
CA PHE A 125 -2.37 13.98 9.40
C PHE A 125 -1.38 14.30 10.54
N LEU A 126 -1.19 13.37 11.47
CA LEU A 126 -0.18 13.51 12.53
C LEU A 126 1.24 13.33 11.98
N GLY A 127 1.41 12.40 11.05
CA GLY A 127 2.66 12.20 10.31
C GLY A 127 3.21 13.48 9.68
N ILE A 128 2.37 14.30 9.03
CA ILE A 128 2.81 15.57 8.42
C ILE A 128 3.50 16.51 9.43
N HIS A 129 3.05 16.51 10.69
CA HIS A 129 3.68 17.29 11.75
C HIS A 129 5.03 16.67 12.17
N MET A 130 5.08 15.35 12.29
CA MET A 130 6.29 14.60 12.65
C MET A 130 7.39 14.73 11.60
N PHE A 131 7.04 14.77 10.31
CA PHE A 131 7.97 14.83 9.19
C PHE A 131 8.37 16.26 8.77
N ARG A 132 8.10 17.27 9.61
CA ARG A 132 8.65 18.63 9.45
C ARG A 132 10.18 18.67 9.54
N GLU A 133 10.78 17.63 10.11
CA GLU A 133 12.23 17.46 10.23
C GLU A 133 12.69 16.22 9.46
N LEU A 134 13.71 16.37 8.61
CA LEU A 134 14.29 15.26 7.84
C LEU A 134 14.80 14.13 8.74
N GLY A 135 15.20 14.44 9.99
CA GLY A 135 15.61 13.45 10.97
C GLY A 135 14.54 12.41 11.27
N ASN A 136 13.28 12.82 11.42
CA ASN A 136 12.17 11.90 11.70
C ASN A 136 11.78 11.07 10.48
N THR A 137 11.89 11.65 9.27
CA THR A 137 11.78 10.89 8.02
C THR A 137 12.81 9.77 7.98
N LYS A 138 14.09 10.06 8.26
CA LYS A 138 15.15 9.03 8.32
C LYS A 138 14.88 7.97 9.37
N LYS A 139 14.42 8.35 10.57
CA LYS A 139 14.05 7.40 11.64
C LYS A 139 12.94 6.46 11.18
N PHE A 140 11.86 6.99 10.60
CA PHE A 140 10.76 6.17 10.08
C PHE A 140 11.27 5.12 9.07
N LEU A 141 12.07 5.57 8.10
CA LEU A 141 12.60 4.68 7.05
C LEU A 141 13.48 3.58 7.63
N TRP A 142 14.41 3.90 8.54
CA TRP A 142 15.25 2.90 9.21
C TRP A 142 14.45 1.96 10.11
N LEU A 143 13.51 2.51 10.89
CA LEU A 143 12.68 1.73 11.80
C LEU A 143 11.77 0.76 11.07
N TYR A 144 11.41 0.99 9.81
CA TYR A 144 10.71 -0.02 9.01
C TYR A 144 11.69 -1.01 8.36
N VAL A 145 12.79 -0.52 7.78
CA VAL A 145 13.75 -1.35 7.02
C VAL A 145 14.44 -2.40 7.88
N VAL A 146 14.84 -2.05 9.11
CA VAL A 146 15.57 -2.98 10.00
C VAL A 146 14.73 -4.20 10.42
N PRO A 147 13.51 -4.05 10.97
CA PRO A 147 12.68 -5.20 11.31
C PRO A 147 12.22 -5.97 10.07
N LEU A 148 11.96 -5.31 8.94
CA LEU A 148 11.68 -6.01 7.69
C LEU A 148 12.89 -6.85 7.24
N ALA A 149 14.13 -6.38 7.42
CA ALA A 149 15.33 -7.19 7.19
C ALA A 149 15.38 -8.44 8.09
N GLY A 150 14.92 -8.33 9.35
CA GLY A 150 14.74 -9.47 10.24
C GLY A 150 13.75 -10.50 9.68
N VAL A 151 12.60 -10.04 9.19
CA VAL A 151 11.61 -10.89 8.52
C VAL A 151 12.19 -11.51 7.24
N ILE A 152 12.96 -10.76 6.45
CA ILE A 152 13.64 -11.30 5.26
C ILE A 152 14.55 -12.46 5.63
N CYS A 153 15.40 -12.31 6.65
CA CYS A 153 16.28 -13.37 7.10
C CYS A 153 15.50 -14.61 7.55
N TYR A 154 14.40 -14.41 8.29
CA TYR A 154 13.49 -15.49 8.69
C TYR A 154 12.90 -16.21 7.47
N THR A 155 12.34 -15.47 6.52
CA THR A 155 11.72 -16.00 5.31
C THR A 155 12.74 -16.77 4.46
N LEU A 156 13.91 -16.20 4.20
CA LEU A 156 14.96 -16.86 3.40
C LEU A 156 15.52 -18.11 4.08
N TYR A 157 15.61 -18.12 5.42
CA TYR A 157 16.02 -19.31 6.16
C TYR A 157 15.06 -20.48 5.96
N TRP A 158 13.76 -20.22 6.09
CA TRP A 158 12.72 -21.23 5.85
C TRP A 158 12.66 -21.64 4.39
N HIS A 159 12.72 -20.68 3.47
CA HIS A 159 12.68 -20.94 2.04
C HIS A 159 13.85 -21.81 1.57
N ALA A 160 15.03 -21.63 2.17
CA ALA A 160 16.19 -22.48 1.92
C ALA A 160 15.95 -23.95 2.32
N GLN A 161 15.12 -24.23 3.33
CA GLN A 161 14.76 -25.61 3.70
C GLN A 161 13.92 -26.32 2.62
N PHE A 162 13.28 -25.55 1.74
CA PHE A 162 12.50 -26.05 0.62
C PHE A 162 13.22 -25.83 -0.73
N ASN A 163 14.52 -25.55 -0.72
CA ASN A 163 15.34 -25.32 -1.92
C ASN A 163 14.89 -24.13 -2.77
N PHE A 164 14.28 -23.11 -2.15
CA PHE A 164 13.79 -21.92 -2.82
C PHE A 164 12.75 -22.20 -3.92
N ASP A 165 11.92 -23.23 -3.77
CA ASP A 165 10.85 -23.51 -4.72
C ASP A 165 9.73 -22.44 -4.69
N GLU A 166 9.00 -22.31 -5.79
CA GLU A 166 7.93 -21.30 -5.94
C GLU A 166 6.73 -21.60 -5.02
N ASP A 167 6.40 -22.87 -4.80
CA ASP A 167 5.23 -23.25 -4.00
C ASP A 167 5.40 -22.89 -2.51
N SER A 168 6.59 -23.11 -1.95
CA SER A 168 6.87 -22.74 -0.56
C SER A 168 6.90 -21.22 -0.35
N ALA A 169 7.25 -20.44 -1.38
CA ALA A 169 7.28 -18.98 -1.31
C ALA A 169 5.93 -18.38 -0.86
N HIS A 170 4.80 -19.07 -1.12
CA HIS A 170 3.46 -18.64 -0.75
C HIS A 170 3.16 -18.63 0.76
N TRP A 171 3.99 -19.24 1.60
CA TRP A 171 3.68 -19.37 3.04
C TRP A 171 4.88 -19.23 3.99
N VAL A 172 6.12 -19.34 3.50
CA VAL A 172 7.36 -19.31 4.33
C VAL A 172 7.60 -18.02 5.13
N MET A 173 6.88 -16.94 4.81
CA MET A 173 6.92 -15.67 5.55
C MET A 173 5.88 -15.58 6.70
N SER A 174 5.06 -16.61 6.87
CA SER A 174 4.13 -16.75 8.01
C SER A 174 4.92 -16.94 9.32
N PRO A 175 4.51 -16.35 10.45
CA PRO A 175 3.23 -15.67 10.71
C PRO A 175 3.22 -14.16 10.43
N PHE A 176 4.31 -13.61 9.89
CA PHE A 176 4.42 -12.16 9.69
C PHE A 176 3.60 -11.71 8.49
N TYR A 177 3.80 -12.31 7.32
CA TYR A 177 3.04 -11.99 6.13
C TYR A 177 2.17 -13.18 5.73
N ASN A 178 0.89 -12.93 5.47
CA ASN A 178 -0.07 -13.98 5.11
C ASN A 178 0.05 -14.41 3.65
N ASP A 179 0.66 -13.59 2.80
CA ASP A 179 0.84 -13.87 1.38
C ASP A 179 2.14 -13.24 0.85
N HIS A 180 2.78 -13.96 -0.08
CA HIS A 180 4.02 -13.57 -0.74
C HIS A 180 3.88 -12.25 -1.50
N THR A 181 2.70 -11.94 -2.04
CA THR A 181 2.50 -10.70 -2.82
C THR A 181 2.45 -9.47 -1.93
N ALA A 182 1.91 -9.56 -0.71
CA ALA A 182 1.98 -8.48 0.28
C ALA A 182 3.43 -8.23 0.69
N TYR A 183 4.18 -9.30 1.00
CA TYR A 183 5.60 -9.23 1.30
C TYR A 183 6.40 -8.60 0.16
N GLY A 184 6.20 -9.05 -1.08
CA GLY A 184 6.83 -8.52 -2.29
C GLY A 184 6.51 -7.04 -2.54
N ALA A 185 5.27 -6.62 -2.30
CA ALA A 185 4.87 -5.21 -2.43
C ALA A 185 5.67 -4.30 -1.49
N LEU A 186 5.84 -4.71 -0.23
CA LEU A 186 6.58 -3.91 0.76
C LEU A 186 8.09 -3.92 0.51
N LEU A 187 8.64 -5.04 0.04
CA LEU A 187 10.03 -5.08 -0.42
C LEU A 187 10.25 -4.08 -1.57
N ALA A 188 9.38 -4.08 -2.58
CA ALA A 188 9.49 -3.16 -3.72
C ALA A 188 9.34 -1.69 -3.29
N MET A 189 8.40 -1.41 -2.38
CA MET A 189 8.17 -0.05 -1.85
C MET A 189 9.39 0.52 -1.11
N PHE A 190 10.09 -0.30 -0.33
CA PHE A 190 11.29 0.13 0.39
C PHE A 190 12.59 -0.04 -0.41
N PHE A 191 12.58 -0.69 -1.56
CA PHE A 191 13.79 -0.90 -2.36
C PHE A 191 14.49 0.41 -2.78
N PRO A 192 13.79 1.44 -3.31
CA PRO A 192 14.41 2.74 -3.60
C PRO A 192 14.97 3.44 -2.35
N VAL A 193 14.38 3.19 -1.18
CA VAL A 193 14.83 3.74 0.10
C VAL A 193 16.17 3.14 0.52
N VAL A 194 16.32 1.82 0.40
CA VAL A 194 17.58 1.14 0.71
C VAL A 194 18.70 1.58 -0.25
N ILE A 195 18.38 1.78 -1.53
CA ILE A 195 19.31 2.39 -2.50
C ILE A 195 19.74 3.81 -2.04
N ALA A 196 18.79 4.64 -1.60
CA ALA A 196 19.08 5.96 -1.10
C ALA A 196 19.98 5.94 0.16
N PHE A 197 19.84 4.96 1.05
CA PHE A 197 20.76 4.79 2.18
C PHE A 197 22.20 4.54 1.74
N CYS A 198 22.42 3.75 0.67
CA CYS A 198 23.74 3.48 0.12
C CYS A 198 24.42 4.75 -0.43
N TRP A 199 23.63 5.62 -1.06
CA TRP A 199 24.13 6.83 -1.75
C TRP A 199 24.09 8.11 -0.91
N ASN A 200 23.64 8.03 0.35
CA ASN A 200 23.58 9.20 1.22
C ASN A 200 24.99 9.61 1.69
N ARG A 201 25.48 10.75 1.17
CA ARG A 201 26.79 11.31 1.55
C ARG A 201 26.87 11.79 3.00
N ALA A 202 25.74 12.03 3.65
CA ALA A 202 25.72 12.40 5.07
C ALA A 202 26.00 11.20 6.00
N TYR A 203 25.92 9.97 5.49
CA TYR A 203 26.20 8.77 6.26
C TYR A 203 27.69 8.41 6.27
N SER A 204 28.15 7.90 7.41
CA SER A 204 29.50 7.33 7.55
C SER A 204 29.69 6.12 6.63
N ASN A 205 30.95 5.77 6.33
CA ASN A 205 31.26 4.61 5.49
C ASN A 205 30.65 3.32 6.06
N ASN A 206 30.66 3.15 7.40
CA ASN A 206 30.09 1.97 8.06
C ASN A 206 28.59 1.85 7.82
N ILE A 207 27.83 2.95 7.92
CA ILE A 207 26.39 2.95 7.66
C ILE A 207 26.11 2.64 6.19
N ARG A 208 26.95 3.15 5.26
CA ARG A 208 26.83 2.83 3.83
C ARG A 208 27.12 1.37 3.52
N ILE A 209 28.08 0.75 4.21
CA ILE A 209 28.34 -0.70 4.12
C ILE A 209 27.13 -1.49 4.64
N ILE A 210 26.56 -1.12 5.79
CA ILE A 210 25.34 -1.76 6.31
C ILE A 210 24.19 -1.61 5.31
N ALA A 211 23.99 -0.42 4.75
CA ALA A 211 22.98 -0.17 3.73
C ALA A 211 23.20 -1.02 2.48
N PHE A 212 24.45 -1.22 2.06
CA PHE A 212 24.77 -2.09 0.92
C PHE A 212 24.46 -3.56 1.21
N LEU A 213 24.78 -4.05 2.41
CA LEU A 213 24.41 -5.41 2.84
C LEU A 213 22.88 -5.58 2.87
N LEU A 214 22.15 -4.57 3.37
CA LEU A 214 20.69 -4.55 3.31
C LEU A 214 20.18 -4.55 1.86
N LEU A 215 20.82 -3.83 0.94
CA LEU A 215 20.44 -3.84 -0.46
C LEU A 215 20.58 -5.23 -1.09
N VAL A 216 21.67 -5.94 -0.79
CA VAL A 216 21.87 -7.33 -1.24
C VAL A 216 20.79 -8.24 -0.66
N LEU A 217 20.51 -8.12 0.64
CA LEU A 217 19.49 -8.89 1.34
C LEU A 217 18.09 -8.66 0.74
N TYR A 218 17.69 -7.41 0.53
CA TYR A 218 16.42 -7.05 -0.11
C TYR A 218 16.33 -7.52 -1.56
N SER A 219 17.44 -7.49 -2.30
CA SER A 219 17.48 -7.99 -3.68
C SER A 219 17.22 -9.50 -3.73
N ALA A 220 17.89 -10.27 -2.85
CA ALA A 220 17.64 -11.71 -2.73
C ALA A 220 16.18 -11.99 -2.35
N ALA A 221 15.64 -11.26 -1.37
CA ALA A 221 14.25 -11.37 -0.95
C ALA A 221 13.26 -11.09 -2.09
N LEU A 222 13.52 -10.05 -2.90
CA LEU A 222 12.68 -9.71 -4.04
C LEU A 222 12.66 -10.83 -5.07
N VAL A 223 13.82 -11.40 -5.40
CA VAL A 223 13.93 -12.52 -6.35
C VAL A 223 13.22 -13.77 -5.82
N PHE A 224 13.45 -14.14 -4.57
CA PHE A 224 12.83 -15.34 -3.98
C PHE A 224 11.39 -15.13 -3.50
N SER A 225 10.86 -13.90 -3.56
CA SER A 225 9.43 -13.68 -3.30
C SER A 225 8.52 -14.09 -4.45
N TYR A 226 9.07 -14.40 -5.64
CA TYR A 226 8.33 -14.77 -6.87
C TYR A 226 7.17 -13.83 -7.27
N THR A 227 7.15 -12.62 -6.72
CA THR A 227 6.04 -11.67 -6.91
C THR A 227 6.28 -10.84 -8.16
N ARG A 228 5.73 -11.29 -9.30
CA ARG A 228 5.88 -10.62 -10.61
C ARG A 228 5.48 -9.14 -10.58
N ALA A 229 4.40 -8.80 -9.87
CA ALA A 229 3.94 -7.43 -9.72
C ALA A 229 5.00 -6.51 -9.05
N ALA A 230 5.77 -7.04 -8.10
CA ALA A 230 6.86 -6.32 -7.45
C ALA A 230 7.99 -6.01 -8.45
N TRP A 231 8.43 -6.99 -9.25
CA TRP A 231 9.48 -6.78 -10.26
C TRP A 231 9.05 -5.78 -11.34
N ILE A 232 7.83 -5.93 -11.87
CA ILE A 232 7.28 -5.02 -12.88
C ILE A 232 7.21 -3.59 -12.32
N SER A 233 6.79 -3.42 -11.07
CA SER A 233 6.71 -2.10 -10.44
C SER A 233 8.09 -1.42 -10.33
N LEU A 234 9.15 -2.18 -10.03
CA LEU A 234 10.52 -1.66 -9.96
C LEU A 234 11.06 -1.26 -11.34
N VAL A 235 10.76 -2.03 -12.39
CA VAL A 235 11.13 -1.68 -13.76
C VAL A 235 10.45 -0.38 -14.19
N ILE A 236 9.14 -0.24 -13.96
CA ILE A 236 8.40 0.98 -14.32
C ILE A 236 8.93 2.19 -13.53
N VAL A 237 9.22 2.03 -12.25
CA VAL A 237 9.77 3.10 -11.41
C VAL A 237 11.21 3.46 -11.81
N LEU A 238 12.00 2.51 -12.29
CA LEU A 238 13.31 2.80 -12.90
C LEU A 238 13.16 3.63 -14.18
N VAL A 239 12.22 3.28 -15.05
CA VAL A 239 11.89 4.11 -16.23
C VAL A 239 11.48 5.50 -15.78
N LEU A 240 10.58 5.61 -14.81
CA LEU A 240 10.15 6.91 -14.28
C LEU A 240 11.32 7.75 -13.75
N LEU A 241 12.24 7.14 -13.00
CA LEU A 241 13.46 7.79 -12.55
C LEU A 241 14.29 8.31 -13.73
N ILE A 242 14.47 7.50 -14.78
CA ILE A 242 15.17 7.91 -16.00
C ILE A 242 14.48 9.13 -16.64
N LEU A 243 13.15 9.12 -16.78
CA LEU A 243 12.38 10.26 -17.32
C LEU A 243 12.54 11.52 -16.45
N MET A 244 12.58 11.36 -15.12
CA MET A 244 12.83 12.45 -14.18
C MET A 244 14.25 13.01 -14.30
N LEU A 245 15.25 12.15 -14.49
CA LEU A 245 16.65 12.55 -14.69
C LEU A 245 16.83 13.33 -16.00
N PHE A 246 16.15 12.91 -17.08
CA PHE A 246 16.11 13.62 -18.36
C PHE A 246 15.22 14.87 -18.34
N ARG A 247 14.58 15.20 -17.21
CA ARG A 247 13.70 16.36 -17.04
C ARG A 247 12.57 16.44 -18.08
N ILE A 248 12.01 15.29 -18.46
CA ILE A 248 10.87 15.26 -19.38
C ILE A 248 9.69 15.99 -18.74
N ARG A 249 9.01 16.85 -19.51
CA ARG A 249 7.86 17.61 -19.02
C ARG A 249 6.69 16.69 -18.70
N PHE A 250 5.98 16.97 -17.60
CA PHE A 250 4.85 16.15 -17.13
C PHE A 250 3.77 15.90 -18.18
N HIS A 251 3.50 16.89 -19.05
CA HIS A 251 2.48 16.75 -20.09
C HIS A 251 2.75 15.57 -21.03
N TRP A 252 4.01 15.17 -21.25
CA TRP A 252 4.33 14.00 -22.08
C TRP A 252 3.96 12.69 -21.38
N LEU A 253 4.19 12.59 -20.07
CA LEU A 253 3.71 11.45 -19.27
C LEU A 253 2.18 11.40 -19.26
N ALA A 254 1.52 12.55 -19.07
CA ALA A 254 0.07 12.64 -19.07
C ALA A 254 -0.54 12.24 -20.43
N LEU A 255 0.04 12.71 -21.53
CA LEU A 255 -0.37 12.33 -22.89
C LEU A 255 -0.14 10.82 -23.15
N PHE A 256 0.99 10.27 -22.71
CA PHE A 256 1.27 8.85 -22.84
C PHE A 256 0.27 7.99 -22.05
N GLY A 257 0.00 8.35 -20.79
CA GLY A 257 -0.99 7.67 -19.95
C GLY A 257 -2.40 7.77 -20.52
N ALA A 258 -2.79 8.94 -21.03
CA ALA A 258 -4.07 9.14 -21.72
C ALA A 258 -4.15 8.29 -23.00
N GLY A 259 -3.08 8.24 -23.79
CA GLY A 259 -2.99 7.41 -24.99
C GLY A 259 -3.15 5.92 -24.69
N ILE A 260 -2.49 5.41 -23.64
CA ILE A 260 -2.69 4.03 -23.16
C ILE A 260 -4.13 3.79 -22.73
N SER A 261 -4.71 4.71 -21.96
CA SER A 261 -6.09 4.57 -21.46
C SER A 261 -7.11 4.52 -22.60
N VAL A 262 -6.93 5.38 -23.61
CA VAL A 262 -7.76 5.41 -24.82
C VAL A 262 -7.56 4.13 -25.63
N PHE A 263 -6.32 3.69 -25.84
CA PHE A 263 -6.02 2.43 -26.54
C PHE A 263 -6.68 1.23 -25.86
N LEU A 264 -6.55 1.11 -24.54
CA LEU A 264 -7.18 0.04 -23.76
C LEU A 264 -8.72 0.09 -23.84
N ALA A 265 -9.31 1.28 -23.82
CA ALA A 265 -10.76 1.45 -23.96
C ALA A 265 -11.27 1.00 -25.34
N PHE A 266 -10.56 1.34 -26.41
CA PHE A 266 -10.91 0.92 -27.78
C PHE A 266 -10.64 -0.57 -28.02
N SER A 267 -9.58 -1.13 -27.45
CA SER A 267 -9.23 -2.54 -27.59
C SER A 267 -9.94 -3.46 -26.59
N TRP A 268 -10.79 -2.93 -25.70
CA TRP A 268 -11.41 -3.70 -24.62
C TRP A 268 -12.25 -4.88 -25.12
N THR A 269 -13.00 -4.68 -26.21
CA THR A 269 -13.81 -5.74 -26.84
C THR A 269 -12.93 -6.87 -27.38
N ASP A 270 -11.83 -6.55 -28.07
CA ASP A 270 -10.91 -7.55 -28.62
C ASP A 270 -10.11 -8.27 -27.54
N ILE A 271 -9.69 -7.55 -26.51
CA ILE A 271 -9.00 -8.10 -25.33
C ILE A 271 -9.93 -9.11 -24.64
N ARG A 272 -11.19 -8.73 -24.40
CA ARG A 272 -12.20 -9.61 -23.81
C ARG A 272 -12.44 -10.86 -24.67
N LEU A 273 -12.59 -10.69 -25.98
CA LEU A 273 -12.89 -11.79 -26.90
C LEU A 273 -11.70 -12.77 -27.04
N LYS A 274 -10.46 -12.27 -26.97
CA LYS A 274 -9.25 -13.12 -26.92
C LYS A 274 -9.10 -13.83 -25.57
N LEU A 275 -9.41 -13.17 -24.46
CA LEU A 275 -9.42 -13.78 -23.12
C LEU A 275 -10.49 -14.87 -23.01
N GLU A 276 -11.65 -14.67 -23.64
CA GLU A 276 -12.73 -15.67 -23.69
C GLU A 276 -12.39 -16.85 -24.62
N LYS A 277 -11.75 -16.61 -25.79
CA LYS A 277 -11.31 -17.69 -26.71
C LYS A 277 -10.20 -18.57 -26.14
N ASN A 278 -9.21 -17.98 -25.47
CA ASN A 278 -8.14 -18.75 -24.82
C ASN A 278 -8.67 -19.73 -23.75
N ARG A 279 -9.90 -19.54 -23.26
CA ARG A 279 -10.57 -20.44 -22.31
C ARG A 279 -11.31 -21.62 -22.95
N GLN A 280 -11.72 -21.52 -24.21
CA GLN A 280 -12.49 -22.59 -24.89
C GLN A 280 -11.58 -23.66 -25.53
N ASP A 281 -10.41 -23.28 -26.04
CA ASP A 281 -9.46 -24.25 -26.61
C ASP A 281 -8.68 -25.03 -25.54
N THR A 282 -8.69 -24.58 -24.27
CA THR A 282 -8.05 -25.30 -23.16
C THR A 282 -8.86 -26.48 -22.65
N SER A 283 -10.19 -26.52 -22.85
CA SER A 283 -11.03 -27.60 -22.29
C SER A 283 -10.85 -28.97 -22.96
N ASP A 284 -10.48 -29.04 -24.25
CA ASP A 284 -10.29 -30.31 -24.96
C ASP A 284 -8.86 -30.87 -24.84
N ASP A 285 -7.87 -30.03 -24.49
CA ASP A 285 -6.45 -30.42 -24.37
C ASP A 285 -5.94 -30.51 -22.91
N LEU A 286 -6.77 -30.07 -21.93
CA LEU A 286 -6.47 -30.18 -20.49
C LEU A 286 -6.38 -31.63 -20.00
N ALA A 287 -7.17 -32.54 -20.59
CA ALA A 287 -7.18 -33.95 -20.23
C ALA A 287 -5.85 -34.66 -20.59
N LYS A 288 -5.06 -34.08 -21.51
CA LYS A 288 -3.74 -34.60 -21.91
C LYS A 288 -2.57 -33.93 -21.20
N HIS A 289 -2.77 -32.78 -20.56
CA HIS A 289 -1.74 -32.04 -19.82
C HIS A 289 -1.75 -32.30 -18.30
N VAL A 290 -2.46 -33.33 -17.82
CA VAL A 290 -2.48 -33.75 -16.40
C VAL A 290 -1.10 -34.23 -15.90
N GLU A 291 -0.09 -34.29 -16.77
CA GLU A 291 1.30 -34.64 -16.41
C GLU A 291 2.19 -33.43 -16.04
N SER A 292 1.70 -32.18 -16.11
CA SER A 292 2.47 -30.98 -15.71
C SER A 292 1.86 -30.24 -14.50
N ILE A 293 1.79 -30.94 -13.37
CA ILE A 293 1.22 -30.43 -12.10
C ILE A 293 2.03 -29.29 -11.44
N SER A 294 3.13 -28.81 -12.04
CA SER A 294 3.94 -27.71 -11.47
C SER A 294 3.64 -26.30 -12.02
N ASN A 295 2.54 -26.07 -12.75
CA ASN A 295 2.22 -24.74 -13.31
C ASN A 295 0.75 -24.29 -13.13
N ILE A 296 -0.08 -25.13 -12.48
CA ILE A 296 -1.53 -24.93 -12.35
C ILE A 296 -1.87 -23.77 -11.40
N THR A 297 -1.02 -23.49 -10.41
CA THR A 297 -1.20 -22.42 -9.42
C THR A 297 -1.14 -21.03 -10.03
N THR A 298 -0.20 -20.81 -10.96
CA THR A 298 -0.03 -19.53 -11.65
C THR A 298 -1.24 -19.16 -12.52
N ASP A 299 -1.75 -20.13 -13.29
CA ASP A 299 -2.88 -19.90 -14.17
C ASP A 299 -4.18 -19.77 -13.38
N ALA A 300 -4.38 -20.59 -12.34
CA ALA A 300 -5.56 -20.50 -11.48
C ALA A 300 -5.65 -19.15 -10.74
N SER A 301 -4.54 -18.64 -10.20
CA SER A 301 -4.52 -17.34 -9.49
C SER A 301 -4.85 -16.16 -10.42
N ASN A 302 -4.29 -16.13 -11.63
CA ASN A 302 -4.59 -15.05 -12.58
C ASN A 302 -6.04 -15.13 -13.09
N LEU A 303 -6.55 -16.33 -13.36
CA LEU A 303 -7.95 -16.54 -13.74
C LEU A 303 -8.92 -16.14 -12.62
N GLU A 304 -8.55 -16.39 -11.36
CA GLU A 304 -9.35 -15.98 -10.20
C GLU A 304 -9.40 -14.46 -10.04
N ARG A 305 -8.30 -13.74 -10.32
CA ARG A 305 -8.32 -12.26 -10.36
C ARG A 305 -9.30 -11.75 -11.42
N LEU A 306 -9.28 -12.34 -12.62
CA LEU A 306 -10.20 -11.96 -13.70
C LEU A 306 -11.66 -12.24 -13.33
N ASN A 307 -11.95 -13.39 -12.71
CA ASN A 307 -13.27 -13.72 -12.17
C ASN A 307 -13.72 -12.65 -11.16
N ARG A 308 -12.87 -12.30 -10.19
CA ARG A 308 -13.19 -11.29 -9.17
C ARG A 308 -13.39 -9.90 -9.74
N TRP A 309 -12.61 -9.49 -10.73
CA TRP A 309 -12.80 -8.22 -11.44
C TRP A 309 -14.11 -8.20 -12.24
N SER A 310 -14.44 -9.31 -12.89
CA SER A 310 -15.70 -9.48 -13.60
C SER A 310 -16.89 -9.39 -12.62
N SER A 311 -16.82 -10.06 -11.47
CA SER A 311 -17.80 -9.94 -10.40
C SER A 311 -17.91 -8.52 -9.86
N ALA A 312 -16.78 -7.84 -9.60
CA ALA A 312 -16.76 -6.45 -9.17
C ALA A 312 -17.45 -5.51 -10.18
N TRP A 313 -17.23 -5.73 -11.48
CA TRP A 313 -17.89 -4.97 -12.53
C TRP A 313 -19.40 -5.19 -12.58
N ARG A 314 -19.87 -6.43 -12.37
CA ARG A 314 -21.31 -6.74 -12.30
C ARG A 314 -21.94 -6.10 -11.06
N MET A 315 -21.29 -6.21 -9.90
CA MET A 315 -21.70 -5.53 -8.66
C MET A 315 -21.84 -4.02 -8.89
N PHE A 316 -20.84 -3.40 -9.53
CA PHE A 316 -20.89 -1.98 -9.91
C PHE A 316 -22.05 -1.68 -10.86
N SER A 317 -22.30 -2.52 -11.85
CA SER A 317 -23.36 -2.33 -12.85
C SER A 317 -24.76 -2.27 -12.21
N GLU A 318 -24.98 -2.98 -11.10
CA GLU A 318 -26.24 -2.92 -10.35
C GLU A 318 -26.35 -1.69 -9.44
N ARG A 319 -25.23 -1.23 -8.85
CA ARG A 319 -25.21 -0.07 -7.92
C ARG A 319 -24.11 0.93 -8.26
N PRO A 320 -24.22 1.67 -9.38
CA PRO A 320 -23.11 2.44 -9.93
C PRO A 320 -22.69 3.66 -9.10
N PHE A 321 -23.60 4.21 -8.29
CA PHE A 321 -23.34 5.43 -7.53
C PHE A 321 -22.79 5.14 -6.14
N PHE A 322 -23.54 4.41 -5.32
CA PHE A 322 -23.21 4.18 -3.90
C PHE A 322 -22.50 2.84 -3.65
N GLY A 323 -22.50 1.91 -4.61
CA GLY A 323 -21.94 0.58 -4.44
C GLY A 323 -22.69 -0.26 -3.40
N TRP A 324 -22.02 -1.30 -2.91
CA TRP A 324 -22.55 -2.27 -1.96
C TRP A 324 -22.17 -1.99 -0.49
N GLY A 325 -21.18 -1.13 -0.27
CA GLY A 325 -20.60 -0.81 1.03
C GLY A 325 -19.08 -1.05 1.05
N PRO A 326 -18.30 -0.15 1.67
CA PRO A 326 -16.88 -0.38 1.92
C PRO A 326 -16.61 -1.71 2.66
N GLY A 327 -15.65 -2.50 2.19
CA GLY A 327 -15.25 -3.77 2.82
C GLY A 327 -16.29 -4.90 2.72
N THR A 328 -17.34 -4.76 1.90
CA THR A 328 -18.38 -5.80 1.77
C THR A 328 -18.14 -6.75 0.59
N PHE A 329 -17.10 -6.54 -0.22
CA PHE A 329 -16.86 -7.35 -1.42
C PHE A 329 -16.78 -8.85 -1.10
N SER A 330 -16.01 -9.25 -0.09
CA SER A 330 -15.81 -10.66 0.30
C SER A 330 -17.14 -11.38 0.56
N PHE A 331 -18.11 -10.68 1.16
CA PHE A 331 -19.39 -11.23 1.58
C PHE A 331 -20.44 -11.27 0.46
N LEU A 332 -20.36 -10.34 -0.50
CA LEU A 332 -21.44 -10.08 -1.44
C LEU A 332 -21.12 -10.46 -2.89
N TYR A 333 -19.87 -10.79 -3.22
CA TYR A 333 -19.48 -11.05 -4.61
C TYR A 333 -19.90 -12.45 -5.14
N ALA A 334 -20.20 -13.41 -4.26
CA ALA A 334 -20.47 -14.79 -4.65
C ALA A 334 -21.63 -14.96 -5.67
N PRO A 335 -22.77 -14.25 -5.57
CA PRO A 335 -23.84 -14.28 -6.59
C PRO A 335 -23.41 -13.73 -7.96
N TYR A 336 -22.34 -12.92 -8.01
CA TYR A 336 -21.80 -12.31 -9.22
C TYR A 336 -20.70 -13.14 -9.87
N GLN A 337 -20.38 -14.31 -9.34
CA GLN A 337 -19.44 -15.26 -9.95
C GLN A 337 -20.17 -16.21 -10.89
N LEU A 338 -19.91 -16.12 -12.20
CA LEU A 338 -20.42 -17.10 -13.15
C LEU A 338 -19.74 -18.45 -12.97
N SER A 339 -20.51 -19.53 -13.11
CA SER A 339 -19.98 -20.90 -13.04
C SER A 339 -18.85 -21.14 -14.05
N SER A 340 -18.92 -20.55 -15.24
CA SER A 340 -17.89 -20.62 -16.28
C SER A 340 -16.61 -19.83 -15.97
N GLU A 341 -16.65 -18.92 -14.99
CA GLU A 341 -15.50 -18.10 -14.61
C GLU A 341 -14.80 -18.58 -13.34
N LYS A 342 -15.41 -19.53 -12.62
CA LYS A 342 -14.85 -20.11 -11.39
C LYS A 342 -13.59 -20.92 -11.67
N THR A 343 -12.69 -20.88 -10.70
CA THR A 343 -11.43 -21.61 -10.68
C THR A 343 -11.40 -22.60 -9.53
N ILE A 344 -10.36 -23.42 -9.46
CA ILE A 344 -10.14 -24.36 -8.34
C ILE A 344 -9.99 -23.67 -6.97
N ILE A 345 -9.71 -22.36 -6.94
CA ILE A 345 -9.55 -21.54 -5.73
C ILE A 345 -10.70 -20.54 -5.51
N SER A 346 -11.77 -20.60 -6.33
CA SER A 346 -12.95 -19.77 -6.11
C SER A 346 -13.68 -20.22 -4.83
N THR A 347 -14.08 -19.26 -4.00
CA THR A 347 -14.91 -19.49 -2.82
C THR A 347 -16.24 -18.75 -2.91
N ASN A 348 -17.27 -19.32 -2.29
CA ASN A 348 -18.55 -18.66 -2.01
C ASN A 348 -18.77 -18.41 -0.51
N ALA A 349 -17.86 -18.89 0.35
CA ALA A 349 -18.07 -18.88 1.80
C ALA A 349 -17.81 -17.51 2.44
N GLY A 350 -17.47 -16.50 1.62
CA GLY A 350 -17.09 -15.18 2.09
C GLY A 350 -15.94 -15.24 3.08
N ASP A 351 -15.04 -16.21 2.91
CA ASP A 351 -13.92 -16.55 3.80
C ASP A 351 -12.55 -16.15 3.19
N MET A 352 -12.49 -16.01 1.85
CA MET A 352 -11.28 -15.64 1.11
C MET A 352 -11.63 -14.72 -0.05
N GLY A 353 -11.62 -13.39 0.12
CA GLY A 353 -11.59 -12.55 -1.08
C GLY A 353 -11.69 -11.05 -0.93
N ASN A 354 -10.81 -10.34 -1.63
CA ASN A 354 -11.00 -8.95 -2.04
C ASN A 354 -11.01 -8.90 -3.58
N ALA A 355 -11.34 -7.73 -4.14
CA ALA A 355 -11.35 -7.52 -5.58
C ALA A 355 -9.95 -7.59 -6.24
N HIS A 356 -8.86 -7.86 -5.49
CA HIS A 356 -7.47 -7.84 -5.95
C HIS A 356 -7.10 -6.57 -6.74
N SER A 357 -7.60 -5.44 -6.28
CA SER A 357 -7.25 -4.14 -6.84
C SER A 357 -7.67 -3.04 -5.87
N GLU A 358 -6.74 -2.14 -5.57
CA GLU A 358 -7.01 -0.88 -4.85
C GLU A 358 -7.95 0.05 -5.64
N TYR A 359 -8.12 -0.20 -6.94
CA TYR A 359 -8.94 0.64 -7.83
C TYR A 359 -10.30 0.03 -8.14
N ILE A 360 -10.35 -1.27 -8.44
CA ILE A 360 -11.60 -1.97 -8.79
C ILE A 360 -12.44 -2.29 -7.54
N GLY A 361 -11.80 -2.50 -6.38
CA GLY A 361 -12.52 -2.71 -5.11
C GLY A 361 -13.48 -1.56 -4.79
N PRO A 362 -12.98 -0.31 -4.68
CA PRO A 362 -13.82 0.86 -4.45
C PRO A 362 -14.90 1.10 -5.51
N LEU A 363 -14.70 0.65 -6.75
CA LEU A 363 -15.72 0.74 -7.81
C LEU A 363 -16.95 -0.10 -7.47
N SER A 364 -16.75 -1.34 -7.02
CA SER A 364 -17.85 -2.23 -6.63
C SER A 364 -18.45 -1.85 -5.27
N GLU A 365 -17.62 -1.46 -4.31
CA GLU A 365 -18.03 -1.23 -2.92
C GLU A 365 -18.58 0.18 -2.68
N SER A 366 -18.12 1.18 -3.41
CA SER A 366 -18.48 2.59 -3.20
C SER A 366 -18.81 3.33 -4.49
N GLY A 367 -19.11 2.57 -5.55
CA GLY A 367 -19.49 3.10 -6.86
C GLY A 367 -18.40 3.90 -7.55
N VAL A 368 -18.78 4.61 -8.63
CA VAL A 368 -17.86 5.40 -9.45
C VAL A 368 -17.14 6.47 -8.64
N LEU A 369 -17.84 7.12 -7.68
CA LEU A 369 -17.25 8.14 -6.82
C LEU A 369 -16.25 7.54 -5.81
N GLY A 370 -16.44 6.28 -5.41
CA GLY A 370 -15.48 5.53 -4.61
C GLY A 370 -14.14 5.41 -5.33
N MET A 371 -14.16 4.86 -6.55
CA MET A 371 -12.97 4.74 -7.39
C MET A 371 -12.34 6.10 -7.71
N LEU A 372 -13.13 7.09 -8.12
CA LEU A 372 -12.62 8.42 -8.47
C LEU A 372 -12.00 9.15 -7.28
N SER A 373 -12.57 9.01 -6.08
CA SER A 373 -12.01 9.61 -4.87
C SER A 373 -10.63 9.03 -4.52
N PHE A 374 -10.43 7.72 -4.70
CA PHE A 374 -9.13 7.10 -4.48
C PHE A 374 -8.12 7.46 -5.59
N LEU A 375 -8.56 7.49 -6.86
CA LEU A 375 -7.73 7.96 -7.97
C LEU A 375 -7.30 9.42 -7.78
N ALA A 376 -8.14 10.27 -7.19
CA ALA A 376 -7.76 11.64 -6.84
C ALA A 376 -6.64 11.67 -5.78
N VAL A 377 -6.67 10.78 -4.78
CA VAL A 377 -5.57 10.64 -3.79
C VAL A 377 -4.27 10.28 -4.50
N VAL A 378 -4.31 9.25 -5.35
CA VAL A 378 -3.15 8.78 -6.11
C VAL A 378 -2.59 9.88 -7.02
N ALA A 379 -3.45 10.55 -7.79
CA ALA A 379 -3.07 11.62 -8.70
C ALA A 379 -2.46 12.83 -7.97
N CYS A 380 -3.06 13.24 -6.85
CA CYS A 380 -2.52 14.34 -6.04
C CYS A 380 -1.16 13.99 -5.43
N ILE A 381 -0.98 12.77 -4.89
CA ILE A 381 0.33 12.33 -4.36
C ILE A 381 1.37 12.29 -5.49
N PHE A 382 0.99 11.72 -6.65
CA PHE A 382 1.87 11.63 -7.82
C PHE A 382 2.35 13.04 -8.23
N TRP A 383 1.40 13.96 -8.42
CA TRP A 383 1.68 15.33 -8.82
C TRP A 383 2.55 16.08 -7.81
N THR A 384 2.24 15.94 -6.52
CA THR A 384 3.03 16.56 -5.44
C THR A 384 4.47 16.05 -5.46
N GLY A 385 4.69 14.73 -5.49
CA GLY A 385 6.05 14.17 -5.51
C GLY A 385 6.83 14.53 -6.78
N TRP A 386 6.18 14.50 -7.95
CA TRP A 386 6.77 14.93 -9.22
C TRP A 386 7.25 16.40 -9.15
N ARG A 387 6.38 17.32 -8.71
CA ARG A 387 6.70 18.74 -8.59
C ARG A 387 7.83 18.99 -7.59
N ILE A 388 7.81 18.34 -6.43
CA ILE A 388 8.84 18.53 -5.39
C ILE A 388 10.22 18.17 -5.94
N TYR A 389 10.34 17.06 -6.68
CA TYR A 389 11.62 16.62 -7.24
C TYR A 389 12.30 17.72 -8.09
N PHE A 390 11.53 18.39 -8.94
CA PHE A 390 12.06 19.45 -9.81
C PHE A 390 12.34 20.77 -9.09
N ARG A 391 11.68 21.02 -7.94
CA ARG A 391 11.87 22.25 -7.15
C ARG A 391 13.00 22.20 -6.13
N LEU A 392 13.29 21.02 -5.56
CA LEU A 392 14.36 20.89 -4.58
C LEU A 392 15.75 21.12 -5.20
N PRO A 393 16.78 21.56 -4.46
CA PRO A 393 18.16 21.50 -4.94
C PRO A 393 18.72 20.07 -4.85
N ARG A 394 19.88 19.80 -5.47
CA ARG A 394 20.58 18.51 -5.28
C ARG A 394 21.06 18.43 -3.84
N GLY A 395 20.81 17.31 -3.16
CA GLY A 395 21.18 17.13 -1.76
C GLY A 395 20.48 15.95 -1.10
N GLU A 396 20.70 15.77 0.21
CA GLU A 396 20.15 14.66 1.00
C GLU A 396 18.61 14.65 0.97
N LEU A 397 17.96 15.81 1.12
CA LEU A 397 16.50 15.91 1.09
C LEU A 397 15.91 15.42 -0.25
N ARG A 398 16.49 15.84 -1.38
CA ARG A 398 16.04 15.40 -2.71
C ARG A 398 16.24 13.90 -2.90
N LEU A 399 17.34 13.34 -2.40
CA LEU A 399 17.61 11.90 -2.47
C LEU A 399 16.49 11.09 -1.77
N PHE A 400 16.15 11.45 -0.53
CA PHE A 400 15.09 10.77 0.22
C PHE A 400 13.71 11.00 -0.39
N VAL A 401 13.38 12.22 -0.79
CA VAL A 401 12.11 12.51 -1.47
C VAL A 401 11.96 11.69 -2.75
N THR A 402 13.02 11.57 -3.54
CA THR A 402 13.00 10.75 -4.76
C THR A 402 12.75 9.28 -4.39
N ALA A 403 13.46 8.74 -3.40
CA ALA A 403 13.25 7.36 -2.96
C ALA A 403 11.84 7.09 -2.42
N ILE A 404 11.30 8.00 -1.60
CA ILE A 404 9.93 7.92 -1.06
C ILE A 404 8.91 7.98 -2.19
N PHE A 405 9.09 8.91 -3.14
CA PHE A 405 8.22 9.08 -4.29
C PHE A 405 8.22 7.85 -5.21
N LEU A 406 9.39 7.34 -5.55
CA LEU A 406 9.54 6.11 -6.33
C LEU A 406 8.96 4.91 -5.58
N GLY A 407 9.20 4.81 -4.27
CA GLY A 407 8.64 3.78 -3.41
C GLY A 407 7.11 3.75 -3.41
N ILE A 408 6.44 4.88 -3.18
CA ILE A 408 4.96 4.92 -3.20
C ILE A 408 4.38 4.60 -4.59
N ILE A 409 5.11 4.92 -5.67
CA ILE A 409 4.68 4.56 -7.03
C ILE A 409 4.77 3.06 -7.28
N THR A 410 5.76 2.36 -6.70
CA THR A 410 5.76 0.88 -6.78
C THR A 410 4.46 0.31 -6.21
N TYR A 411 3.97 0.87 -5.09
CA TYR A 411 2.70 0.47 -4.50
C TYR A 411 1.50 0.81 -5.38
N PHE A 412 1.46 2.01 -6.00
CA PHE A 412 0.37 2.34 -6.95
C PHE A 412 0.28 1.33 -8.10
N ILE A 413 1.42 0.88 -8.62
CA ILE A 413 1.46 -0.12 -9.68
C ILE A 413 1.03 -1.49 -9.15
N HIS A 414 1.54 -1.89 -7.98
CA HIS A 414 1.19 -3.17 -7.35
C HIS A 414 -0.29 -3.25 -6.98
N GLY A 415 -0.87 -2.13 -6.54
CA GLY A 415 -2.28 -1.95 -6.21
C GLY A 415 -3.23 -2.12 -7.40
N SER A 416 -2.72 -2.15 -8.63
CA SER A 416 -3.53 -2.50 -9.81
C SER A 416 -3.94 -3.97 -9.80
N LEU A 417 -3.11 -4.84 -9.22
CA LEU A 417 -3.27 -6.30 -9.23
C LEU A 417 -3.57 -6.88 -7.84
N ASN A 418 -3.49 -6.07 -6.78
CA ASN A 418 -3.70 -6.47 -5.40
C ASN A 418 -4.28 -5.31 -4.57
N ASN A 419 -4.71 -5.60 -3.34
CA ASN A 419 -5.18 -4.60 -2.38
C ASN A 419 -4.67 -4.99 -0.98
N PHE A 420 -3.95 -4.08 -0.32
CA PHE A 420 -3.37 -4.26 1.01
C PHE A 420 -3.53 -3.05 1.93
N LEU A 421 -4.17 -1.95 1.50
CA LEU A 421 -4.36 -0.76 2.32
C LEU A 421 -5.41 -0.94 3.46
N ASP A 422 -5.93 -2.15 3.63
CA ASP A 422 -6.67 -2.62 4.80
C ASP A 422 -5.75 -3.19 5.89
N THR A 423 -4.51 -3.55 5.55
CA THR A 423 -3.51 -4.09 6.49
C THR A 423 -2.60 -2.98 7.05
N ASP A 424 -2.11 -3.16 8.28
CA ASP A 424 -1.11 -2.28 8.88
C ASP A 424 0.19 -2.24 8.05
N LYS A 425 0.59 -3.39 7.50
CA LYS A 425 1.82 -3.60 6.76
C LYS A 425 1.99 -2.63 5.60
N ALA A 426 0.95 -2.44 4.80
CA ALA A 426 0.97 -1.49 3.67
C ALA A 426 0.44 -0.10 4.05
N SER A 427 -0.57 0.00 4.90
CA SER A 427 -1.21 1.28 5.23
C SER A 427 -0.25 2.27 5.90
N ILE A 428 0.55 1.78 6.85
CA ILE A 428 1.49 2.61 7.60
C ILE A 428 2.54 3.26 6.70
N PRO A 429 3.30 2.50 5.87
CA PRO A 429 4.25 3.11 4.95
C PRO A 429 3.57 3.92 3.85
N PHE A 430 2.39 3.53 3.35
CA PHE A 430 1.65 4.30 2.34
C PHE A 430 1.30 5.71 2.83
N TRP A 431 0.62 5.80 3.98
CA TRP A 431 0.21 7.08 4.54
C TRP A 431 1.41 7.87 5.07
N GLY A 432 2.41 7.19 5.62
CA GLY A 432 3.68 7.80 6.04
C GLY A 432 4.44 8.44 4.88
N PHE A 433 4.57 7.76 3.74
CA PHE A 433 5.25 8.29 2.55
C PHE A 433 4.47 9.47 1.96
N ALA A 434 3.13 9.37 1.89
CA ALA A 434 2.28 10.48 1.49
C ALA A 434 2.46 11.70 2.41
N ALA A 435 2.49 11.49 3.73
CA ALA A 435 2.73 12.54 4.71
C ALA A 435 4.11 13.19 4.57
N MET A 436 5.16 12.40 4.33
CA MET A 436 6.51 12.93 4.09
C MET A 436 6.54 13.85 2.87
N LEU A 437 5.92 13.45 1.76
CA LEU A 437 5.85 14.28 0.55
C LEU A 437 5.11 15.60 0.83
N VAL A 438 3.97 15.54 1.54
CA VAL A 438 3.20 16.75 1.90
C VAL A 438 3.96 17.63 2.88
N ALA A 439 4.65 17.05 3.87
CA ALA A 439 5.45 17.81 4.83
C ALA A 439 6.61 18.54 4.14
N VAL A 440 7.27 17.89 3.19
CA VAL A 440 8.31 18.53 2.38
C VAL A 440 7.74 19.68 1.57
N ASP A 441 6.59 19.48 0.92
CA ASP A 441 5.94 20.53 0.12
C ASP A 441 5.58 21.77 0.96
N LEU A 442 5.03 21.56 2.15
CA LEU A 442 4.55 22.63 3.01
C LEU A 442 5.65 23.36 3.78
N TYR A 443 6.71 22.65 4.19
CA TYR A 443 7.64 23.16 5.20
C TYR A 443 9.11 23.21 4.76
N MET A 444 9.51 22.44 3.72
CA MET A 444 10.93 22.31 3.34
C MET A 444 11.24 22.78 1.91
N LEU A 445 10.24 23.15 1.10
CA LEU A 445 10.49 23.73 -0.20
C LEU A 445 11.08 25.15 -0.08
N PRO A 446 12.08 25.50 -0.91
CA PRO A 446 12.56 26.87 -1.03
C PRO A 446 11.42 27.81 -1.45
N LYS A 447 11.32 28.98 -0.81
CA LYS A 447 10.28 29.98 -1.13
C LYS A 447 10.48 30.65 -2.50
N GLU A 448 11.69 30.59 -3.05
CA GLU A 448 12.05 31.10 -4.37
C GLU A 448 12.63 29.98 -5.23
N LEU A 449 12.21 29.90 -6.50
CA LEU A 449 12.81 28.98 -7.47
C LEU A 449 14.28 29.41 -7.67
N PRO A 450 15.27 28.50 -7.59
CA PRO A 450 16.61 28.86 -7.99
C PRO A 450 16.56 29.31 -9.45
N GLU A 451 16.93 30.58 -9.70
CA GLU A 451 17.02 31.15 -11.05
C GLU A 451 17.74 30.15 -11.95
N GLU A 452 17.11 29.88 -13.09
CA GLU A 452 17.62 29.03 -14.14
C GLU A 452 18.92 29.67 -14.63
N LYS A 453 20.06 29.29 -14.02
CA LYS A 453 21.37 29.60 -14.58
C LYS A 453 21.43 28.89 -15.92
N THR A 454 21.01 29.61 -16.96
CA THR A 454 21.33 29.36 -18.35
C THR A 454 22.81 29.04 -18.39
N ALA A 455 23.11 27.76 -18.63
CA ALA A 455 24.45 27.34 -18.95
C ALA A 455 24.83 28.06 -20.23
N ALA A 456 25.63 29.13 -20.11
CA ALA A 456 26.35 29.66 -21.24
C ALA A 456 27.18 28.50 -21.82
N PRO A 457 27.14 28.27 -23.14
CA PRO A 457 28.03 27.29 -23.76
C PRO A 457 29.47 27.75 -23.49
N ALA A 458 30.27 26.86 -22.93
CA ALA A 458 31.71 27.08 -22.83
C ALA A 458 32.29 27.11 -24.25
N GLU A 459 32.91 28.23 -24.60
CA GLU A 459 33.88 28.31 -25.71
C GLU A 459 35.17 27.58 -25.36
#